data_AF-A0A3A3ENU6-F1
#
_entry.id   AF-A0A3A3ENU6-F1
#
_cell.length_a   1.000
_cell.length_b   1.000
_cell.length_c   1.000
_cell.angle_alpha   90.00
_cell.angle_beta   90.00
_cell.angle_gamma   90.00
#
_symmetry.space_group_name_H-M   'P 1'
#
loop_
_entity.id
_entity.type
_entity.pdbx_description
1 polymer ?
#
loop_
_entity_poly.entity_id
_entity_poly.type
_entity_poly.pdbx_seq_one_letter_code
_entity_poly.pdbx_strand_id
1 'polypeptide(L)'
;MQARLEQIESTLSQLEKHVGELEIKESNSQLQKLLSDLKTIFSSEESISDSDKDALHTINSRIITLCNDLAELKEQKKRELSTIVKNKKKVGMYNQLK
;
A
#
# COMPACT_ATOMS: atom_id res chain seq x y z
N MET A 1 14.45 -20.41 -4.13
CA MET A 1 13.84 -19.44 -3.18
C MET A 1 14.55 -18.08 -3.03
N GLN A 2 15.82 -18.00 -2.61
CA GLN A 2 16.44 -16.74 -2.15
C GLN A 2 16.37 -15.55 -3.13
N ALA A 3 16.67 -15.75 -4.41
CA ALA A 3 16.54 -14.68 -5.42
C ALA A 3 15.10 -14.17 -5.59
N ARG A 4 14.08 -14.99 -5.29
CA ARG A 4 12.66 -14.58 -5.33
C ARG A 4 12.30 -13.72 -4.12
N LEU A 5 12.88 -14.00 -2.95
CA LEU A 5 12.68 -13.19 -1.75
C LEU A 5 13.30 -11.79 -1.92
N GLU A 6 14.52 -11.70 -2.47
CA GLU A 6 15.16 -10.42 -2.79
C GLU A 6 14.33 -9.60 -3.80
N GLN A 7 13.74 -10.26 -4.79
CA GLN A 7 12.84 -9.61 -5.74
C GLN A 7 11.56 -9.07 -5.08
N ILE A 8 10.99 -9.81 -4.13
CA ILE A 8 9.83 -9.38 -3.35
C ILE A 8 10.18 -8.18 -2.48
N GLU A 9 11.32 -8.22 -1.79
CA GLU A 9 11.78 -7.10 -0.96
C GLU A 9 11.98 -5.82 -1.80
N SER A 10 12.60 -5.96 -2.98
CA SER A 10 12.76 -4.85 -3.92
C SER A 10 11.42 -4.27 -4.36
N THR A 11 10.47 -5.13 -4.72
CA THR A 11 9.11 -4.75 -5.13
C THR A 11 8.36 -4.05 -3.99
N LEU A 12 8.53 -4.53 -2.76
CA LEU A 12 7.92 -3.97 -1.56
C LEU A 12 8.49 -2.58 -1.24
N SER A 13 9.80 -2.39 -1.36
CA SER A 13 10.43 -1.08 -1.19
C SER A 13 10.00 -0.06 -2.25
N GLN A 14 9.80 -0.51 -3.49
CA GLN A 14 9.22 0.35 -4.53
C GLN A 14 7.78 0.74 -4.20
N LEU A 15 6.98 -0.21 -3.73
CA LEU A 15 5.59 0.03 -3.33
C LEU A 15 5.48 1.03 -2.17
N GLU A 16 6.29 0.86 -1.12
CA GLU A 16 6.36 1.78 0.03
C GLU A 16 6.66 3.22 -0.43
N LYS A 17 7.62 3.37 -1.35
CA LYS A 17 7.97 4.66 -1.95
C LYS A 17 6.79 5.28 -2.71
N HIS A 18 6.20 4.55 -3.65
CA HIS A 18 5.11 5.08 -4.50
C HIS A 18 3.84 5.40 -3.69
N VAL A 19 3.55 4.61 -2.64
CA VAL A 19 2.45 4.90 -1.71
C VAL A 19 2.72 6.21 -0.96
N GLY A 20 3.94 6.42 -0.48
CA GLY A 20 4.36 7.68 0.14
C GLY A 20 4.27 8.88 -0.80
N GLU A 21 4.53 8.67 -2.09
CA GLU A 21 4.47 9.69 -3.15
C GLU A 21 3.06 9.86 -3.76
N LEU A 22 2.05 9.11 -3.28
CA LEU A 22 0.67 9.09 -3.79
C LEU A 22 0.56 8.67 -5.28
N GLU A 23 1.53 7.92 -5.79
CA GLU A 23 1.55 7.39 -7.16
C GLU A 23 0.69 6.14 -7.29
N ILE A 24 -0.64 6.30 -7.13
CA ILE A 24 -1.62 5.21 -7.01
C ILE A 24 -1.52 4.16 -8.13
N LYS A 25 -1.23 4.58 -9.38
CA LYS A 25 -1.09 3.65 -10.52
C LYS A 25 0.13 2.76 -10.38
N GLU A 26 1.26 3.34 -9.99
CA GLU A 26 2.51 2.61 -9.81
C GLU A 26 2.43 1.70 -8.59
N SER A 27 1.84 2.18 -7.48
CA SER A 27 1.52 1.34 -6.32
C SER A 27 0.65 0.13 -6.68
N ASN A 28 -0.37 0.32 -7.53
CA ASN A 28 -1.23 -0.79 -7.94
C ASN A 28 -0.48 -1.81 -8.81
N SER A 29 0.42 -1.36 -9.69
CA SER A 29 1.28 -2.24 -10.49
C SER A 29 2.19 -3.11 -9.59
N GLN A 30 2.84 -2.49 -8.61
CA GLN A 30 3.72 -3.19 -7.67
C GLN A 30 2.95 -4.18 -6.76
N LEU A 31 1.70 -3.85 -6.36
CA LEU A 31 0.83 -4.78 -5.64
C LEU A 31 0.47 -6.02 -6.45
N GLN A 32 0.16 -5.86 -7.73
CA GLN A 32 -0.13 -6.99 -8.62
C GLN A 32 1.10 -7.88 -8.82
N LYS A 33 2.28 -7.27 -8.94
CA LYS A 33 3.56 -8.00 -9.02
C LYS A 33 3.83 -8.80 -7.74
N LEU A 34 3.68 -8.17 -6.58
CA LEU A 34 3.82 -8.82 -5.27
C LEU A 34 2.88 -10.03 -5.13
N LEU A 35 1.61 -9.86 -5.53
CA LEU A 35 0.64 -10.96 -5.51
C LEU A 35 1.04 -12.13 -6.42
N SER A 36 1.56 -11.82 -7.61
CA SER A 36 2.05 -12.83 -8.56
C SER A 36 3.24 -13.61 -8.01
N ASP A 37 4.20 -12.89 -7.41
CA ASP A 37 5.41 -13.48 -6.84
C ASP A 37 5.06 -14.38 -5.64
N LEU A 38 4.15 -13.94 -4.75
CA LEU A 38 3.67 -14.75 -3.64
C LEU A 38 2.93 -16.01 -4.11
N LYS A 39 2.05 -15.90 -5.11
CA LYS A 39 1.38 -17.07 -5.69
C LYS A 39 2.39 -18.08 -6.24
N THR A 40 3.45 -17.59 -6.87
CA THR A 40 4.50 -18.44 -7.44
C THR A 40 5.29 -19.15 -6.34
N ILE A 41 5.56 -18.49 -5.22
CA ILE A 41 6.22 -19.11 -4.04
C ILE A 41 5.33 -20.18 -3.42
N PHE A 42 4.06 -19.88 -3.15
CA PHE A 42 3.15 -20.83 -2.48
C PHE A 42 2.64 -21.96 -3.40
N SER A 43 2.77 -21.82 -4.72
CA SER A 43 2.48 -22.90 -5.68
C SER A 43 3.71 -23.78 -5.98
N SER A 44 4.87 -23.42 -5.43
CA SER A 44 6.11 -24.19 -5.61
C SER A 44 6.13 -25.39 -4.67
N GLU A 45 6.61 -26.54 -5.16
CA GLU A 45 6.89 -27.72 -4.33
C GLU A 45 8.26 -27.62 -3.62
N GLU A 46 8.94 -26.46 -3.71
CA GLU A 46 10.19 -26.20 -2.98
C GLU A 46 9.95 -26.24 -1.46
N SER A 47 10.80 -27.00 -0.76
CA SER A 47 10.82 -27.00 0.70
C SER A 47 11.22 -25.61 1.23
N ILE A 48 10.42 -25.07 2.14
CA ILE A 48 10.67 -23.78 2.79
C ILE A 48 11.65 -24.01 3.95
N SER A 49 12.83 -23.39 3.88
CA SER A 49 13.79 -23.42 4.99
C SER A 49 13.33 -22.55 6.16
N ASP A 50 13.92 -22.71 7.34
CA ASP A 50 13.55 -21.87 8.50
C ASP A 50 13.91 -20.39 8.27
N SER A 51 15.01 -20.10 7.57
CA SER A 51 15.34 -18.73 7.13
C SER A 51 14.33 -18.15 6.15
N ASP A 52 13.76 -18.97 5.25
CA ASP A 52 12.70 -18.52 4.34
C ASP A 52 11.41 -18.22 5.10
N LYS A 53 11.11 -18.96 6.18
CA LYS A 53 9.95 -18.68 7.04
C LYS A 53 10.09 -17.34 7.75
N ASP A 54 11.28 -17.05 8.30
CA ASP A 54 11.54 -15.76 8.96
C ASP A 54 11.42 -14.59 7.98
N ALA A 55 11.90 -14.76 6.74
CA ALA A 55 11.72 -13.79 5.68
C ALA A 55 10.24 -13.59 5.32
N LEU A 56 9.47 -14.67 5.17
CA LEU A 56 8.03 -14.60 4.91
C LEU A 56 7.25 -13.94 6.06
N HIS A 57 7.64 -14.16 7.31
CA HIS A 57 7.05 -13.48 8.47
C HIS A 57 7.33 -11.98 8.45
N THR A 58 8.55 -11.58 8.09
CA THR A 58 8.93 -10.17 7.91
C THR A 58 8.11 -9.52 6.79
N ILE A 59 8.02 -10.18 5.63
CA ILE A 59 7.22 -9.72 4.48
C ILE A 59 5.75 -9.55 4.88
N ASN A 60 5.17 -10.54 5.57
CA ASN A 60 3.79 -10.48 6.01
C ASN A 60 3.55 -9.32 6.99
N SER A 61 4.47 -9.08 7.92
CA SER A 61 4.40 -7.96 8.86
C SER A 61 4.44 -6.61 8.14
N ARG A 62 5.32 -6.44 7.14
CA ARG A 62 5.40 -5.22 6.33
C ARG A 62 4.12 -5.00 5.50
N ILE A 63 3.54 -6.06 4.93
CA ILE A 63 2.26 -5.98 4.20
C ILE A 63 1.14 -5.49 5.13
N ILE A 64 1.06 -6.03 6.34
CA ILE A 64 0.05 -5.61 7.33
C ILE A 64 0.21 -4.13 7.68
N THR A 65 1.44 -3.68 7.95
CA THR A 65 1.73 -2.26 8.22
C THR A 65 1.30 -1.37 7.05
N LEU A 66 1.69 -1.73 5.82
CA LEU A 66 1.32 -0.97 4.62
C LEU A 66 -0.20 -0.87 4.45
N CYS A 67 -0.94 -1.95 4.72
CA CYS A 67 -2.40 -1.93 4.69
C CYS A 67 -3.00 -0.97 5.73
N ASN A 68 -2.42 -0.93 6.93
CA ASN A 68 -2.85 -0.02 7.98
C ASN A 68 -2.58 1.44 7.61
N ASP A 69 -1.38 1.73 7.09
CA ASP A 69 -0.99 3.08 6.65
C ASP A 69 -1.90 3.58 5.52
N LEU A 70 -2.20 2.72 4.54
CA LEU A 70 -3.14 3.03 3.46
C LEU A 70 -4.56 3.29 3.97
N ALA A 71 -5.02 2.52 4.97
CA ALA A 71 -6.32 2.71 5.58
C ALA A 71 -6.40 4.06 6.33
N GLU A 72 -5.34 4.42 7.04
CA GLU A 72 -5.24 5.70 7.73
C GLU A 72 -5.21 6.87 6.75
N LEU A 73 -4.38 6.77 5.70
CA LEU A 73 -4.27 7.77 4.64
C LEU A 73 -5.62 7.99 3.93
N LYS A 74 -6.37 6.91 3.67
CA LYS A 74 -7.73 6.99 3.11
C LYS A 74 -8.66 7.80 4.01
N GLU A 75 -8.69 7.50 5.31
CA GLU A 75 -9.54 8.24 6.25
C GLU A 75 -9.08 9.69 6.42
N GLN A 76 -7.78 9.96 6.38
CA GLN A 76 -7.25 11.32 6.35
C GLN A 76 -7.76 12.10 5.12
N LYS A 77 -7.64 11.53 3.91
CA LYS A 77 -8.11 12.18 2.67
C LYS A 77 -9.62 12.42 2.68
N LYS A 78 -10.40 11.50 3.24
CA LYS A 78 -11.85 11.67 3.43
C LYS A 78 -12.20 12.82 4.39
N ARG A 79 -11.43 12.98 5.47
CA ARG A 79 -11.57 14.13 6.39
C ARG A 79 -11.22 15.44 5.70
N GLU A 80 -10.13 15.47 4.93
CA GLU A 80 -9.71 16.64 4.14
C GLU A 80 -10.81 17.06 3.14
N LEU A 81 -11.34 16.11 2.36
CA LEU A 81 -12.44 16.36 1.42
C LEU A 81 -13.69 16.90 2.11
N SER A 82 -14.07 16.31 3.25
CA SER A 82 -15.24 16.77 4.03
C SER A 82 -15.08 18.22 4.48
N THR A 83 -13.87 18.60 4.91
CA THR A 83 -13.53 19.97 5.30
C THR A 83 -13.61 20.93 4.11
N ILE A 84 -13.04 20.55 2.96
CA ILE A 84 -13.11 21.36 1.73
C ILE A 84 -14.56 21.61 1.30
N VAL A 85 -15.41 20.58 1.33
CA VAL A 85 -16.84 20.69 0.98
C VAL A 85 -17.58 21.61 1.94
N LYS A 86 -17.35 21.49 3.26
CA LYS A 86 -17.94 22.38 4.27
C LYS A 86 -17.53 23.84 4.06
N ASN A 87 -16.25 24.07 3.79
CA ASN A 87 -15.72 25.42 3.56
C ASN A 87 -16.28 26.04 2.28
N LYS A 88 -16.39 25.28 1.18
CA LYS A 88 -17.04 25.75 -0.05
C LYS A 88 -18.51 26.11 0.17
N LYS A 89 -19.27 25.31 0.93
CA LYS A 89 -20.66 25.64 1.30
C LYS A 89 -20.74 26.94 2.10
N LYS A 90 -19.84 27.14 3.08
CA LYS A 90 -19.78 28.36 3.89
C LYS A 90 -19.49 29.60 3.04
N VAL A 91 -18.53 29.52 2.12
CA VAL A 91 -18.21 30.62 1.18
C VAL A 91 -19.38 30.89 0.22
N GLY A 92 -20.02 29.86 -0.30
CA GLY A 92 -21.19 29.98 -1.17
C GLY A 92 -22.37 30.70 -0.51
N MET A 93 -22.69 30.37 0.75
CA MET A 93 -23.73 31.09 1.50
C MET A 93 -23.34 32.54 1.79
N TYR A 94 -22.06 32.81 2.06
CA TYR A 94 -21.58 34.17 2.32
C TYR A 94 -21.73 35.09 1.10
N ASN A 95 -21.58 34.53 -0.11
CA ASN A 95 -21.78 35.28 -1.36
C ASN A 95 -23.26 35.46 -1.76
N GLN A 96 -24.20 34.71 -1.16
CA GLN A 96 -25.64 34.86 -1.40
C GLN A 96 -26.32 35.86 -0.45
N LEU A 97 -25.64 36.26 0.62
CA LEU A 97 -26.12 37.22 1.63
C LEU A 97 -25.57 38.65 1.42
N LYS A 98 -24.82 38.89 0.33
CA LYS A 98 -24.36 40.19 -0.14
C LYS A 98 -25.12 40.58 -1.40
#